data_AF-A0A432I3Z9-F1
#
_entry.id   AF-A0A432I3Z9-F1
#
_cell.length_a   1.000
_cell.length_b   1.000
_cell.length_c   1.000
_cell.angle_alpha   90.00
_cell.angle_beta   90.00
_cell.angle_gamma   90.00
#
_symmetry.space_group_name_H-M   'P 1'
#
loop_
_entity.id
_entity.type
_entity.pdbx_description
1 polymer ?
#
loop_
_entity_poly.entity_id
_entity_poly.type
_entity_poly.pdbx_seq_one_letter_code
_entity_poly.pdbx_strand_id
1 'polypeptide(L)'
;MIENSGTSLRGMLEVQHDSSVILLRVDVAGFVRSWIERERDADVDVIWHPAGDGWADLPDVVDLHGMSFPQKTRMLRLLASLHHPWPLHGSWCARAISAAGALGMHPLSNSLLNVWMNQRWPPLLEGRARSLLRMVQHRLTNTLVRERLSPDGRLWLGDLPGGLAPLATRRWLWLWKREPLEVLSGGDRLAPGTWLWQFDADGHGSVVERRPPDAAGI
;
A
#
# COMPACT_ATOMS: atom_id res chain seq x y z
N MET A 1 -17.63 8.86 -55.27
CA MET A 1 -18.47 8.00 -54.41
C MET A 1 -17.59 7.59 -53.25
N ILE A 2 -17.92 8.14 -52.07
CA ILE A 2 -17.33 7.95 -50.73
C ILE A 2 -15.86 8.41 -50.60
N GLU A 3 -15.69 9.72 -50.35
CA GLU A 3 -14.50 10.26 -49.70
C GLU A 3 -14.49 9.84 -48.22
N ASN A 4 -13.40 9.21 -47.80
CA ASN A 4 -13.12 8.89 -46.41
C ASN A 4 -12.87 10.18 -45.63
N SER A 5 -13.87 10.62 -44.85
CA SER A 5 -13.73 11.60 -43.78
C SER A 5 -12.91 10.98 -42.64
N GLY A 6 -11.58 11.02 -42.79
CA GLY A 6 -10.62 10.81 -41.72
C GLY A 6 -10.65 11.99 -40.76
N THR A 7 -11.68 12.04 -39.90
CA THR A 7 -11.65 12.91 -38.72
C THR A 7 -10.56 12.37 -37.81
N SER A 8 -9.38 12.97 -37.93
CA SER A 8 -8.25 12.73 -37.05
C SER A 8 -8.71 12.93 -35.61
N LEU A 9 -8.60 11.87 -34.78
CA LEU A 9 -8.76 11.89 -33.32
C LEU A 9 -7.81 12.89 -32.61
N ARG A 10 -7.00 13.62 -33.37
CA ARG A 10 -6.02 14.62 -32.93
C ARG A 10 -6.63 16.02 -32.73
N GLY A 11 -7.92 16.22 -32.97
CA GLY A 11 -8.59 17.53 -32.92
C GLY A 11 -9.64 17.73 -31.82
N MET A 12 -9.78 16.84 -30.83
CA MET A 12 -10.86 16.94 -29.82
C MET A 12 -10.45 16.79 -28.35
N LEU A 13 -9.17 16.96 -28.02
CA LEU A 13 -8.72 17.04 -26.62
C LEU A 13 -7.60 18.09 -26.46
N GLU A 14 -7.82 19.31 -26.99
CA GLU A 14 -7.16 20.51 -26.46
C GLU A 14 -8.08 21.13 -25.41
N VAL A 15 -8.15 20.48 -24.26
CA VAL A 15 -8.27 21.18 -22.98
C VAL A 15 -7.01 20.78 -22.22
N GLN A 16 -5.92 21.50 -22.49
CA GLN A 16 -4.72 21.46 -21.67
C GLN A 16 -5.09 22.01 -20.29
N HIS A 17 -5.58 21.14 -19.42
CA HIS A 17 -5.28 21.28 -18.01
C HIS A 17 -3.85 20.78 -17.85
N ASP A 18 -2.97 21.68 -17.46
CA ASP A 18 -1.55 21.45 -17.18
C ASP A 18 -1.40 20.65 -15.86
N SER A 19 -2.16 19.56 -15.73
CA SER A 19 -2.19 18.71 -14.54
C SER A 19 -0.89 17.91 -14.49
N SER A 20 -0.15 18.07 -13.40
CA SER A 20 0.99 17.21 -13.13
C SER A 20 0.49 15.76 -12.98
N VAL A 21 1.06 14.83 -13.75
CA VAL A 21 0.72 13.40 -13.68
C VAL A 21 1.83 12.68 -12.92
N ILE A 22 1.47 11.96 -11.86
CA ILE A 22 2.41 11.17 -11.05
C ILE A 22 2.04 9.70 -11.03
N LEU A 23 3.07 8.85 -10.98
CA LEU A 23 2.93 7.39 -10.91
C LEU A 23 3.14 6.94 -9.46
N LEU A 24 2.14 6.30 -8.85
CA LEU A 24 2.19 5.85 -7.46
C LEU A 24 1.69 4.41 -7.29
N ARG A 25 2.17 3.73 -6.25
CA ARG A 25 1.77 2.36 -5.91
C ARG A 25 0.45 2.31 -5.15
N VAL A 26 -0.34 1.26 -5.36
CA VAL A 26 -1.52 0.96 -4.54
C VAL A 26 -1.10 0.34 -3.21
N ASP A 27 -0.39 1.12 -2.40
CA ASP A 27 0.06 0.76 -1.06
C ASP A 27 0.03 1.97 -0.12
N VAL A 28 0.43 1.78 1.14
CA VAL A 28 0.39 2.86 2.13
C VAL A 28 1.32 4.02 1.76
N ALA A 29 2.52 3.77 1.23
CA ALA A 29 3.42 4.82 0.77
C ALA A 29 2.80 5.64 -0.37
N GLY A 30 2.25 4.97 -1.38
CA GLY A 30 1.61 5.65 -2.50
C GLY A 30 0.40 6.49 -2.06
N PHE A 31 -0.41 6.01 -1.11
CA PHE A 31 -1.51 6.82 -0.58
C PHE A 31 -1.06 8.02 0.24
N VAL A 32 0.01 7.89 1.03
CA VAL A 32 0.59 9.05 1.73
C VAL A 32 1.16 10.05 0.72
N ARG A 33 1.94 9.61 -0.27
CA ARG A 33 2.49 10.48 -1.33
C ARG A 33 1.38 11.19 -2.11
N SER A 34 0.34 10.46 -2.50
CA SER A 34 -0.83 11.03 -3.16
C SER A 34 -1.49 12.13 -2.34
N TRP A 35 -1.59 11.94 -1.02
CA TRP A 35 -2.11 12.97 -0.11
C TRP A 35 -1.21 14.21 -0.08
N ILE A 36 0.11 14.03 -0.01
CA ILE A 36 1.08 15.14 0.02
C ILE A 36 1.01 15.96 -1.27
N GLU A 37 1.02 15.30 -2.43
CA GLU A 37 0.99 16.01 -3.71
C GLU A 37 -0.34 16.75 -3.91
N ARG A 38 -1.47 16.19 -3.47
CA ARG A 38 -2.77 16.87 -3.53
C ARG A 38 -2.89 18.10 -2.64
N GLU A 39 -2.11 18.17 -1.56
CA GLU A 39 -2.05 19.38 -0.74
C GLU A 39 -1.21 20.48 -1.40
N ARG A 40 -0.32 20.13 -2.34
CA ARG A 40 0.49 21.08 -3.10
C ARG A 40 -0.20 21.53 -4.39
N ASP A 41 -0.81 20.57 -5.08
CA ASP A 41 -1.53 20.74 -6.34
C ASP A 41 -2.82 19.91 -6.27
N ALA A 42 -3.96 20.59 -6.11
CA ALA A 42 -5.25 19.92 -5.98
C ALA A 42 -5.67 19.18 -7.27
N ASP A 43 -5.10 19.55 -8.41
CA ASP A 43 -5.43 19.02 -9.73
C ASP A 43 -4.43 17.96 -10.23
N VAL A 44 -3.52 17.51 -9.35
CA VAL A 44 -2.58 16.42 -9.65
C VAL A 44 -3.32 15.13 -9.99
N ASP A 45 -2.97 14.54 -11.13
CA ASP A 45 -3.50 13.23 -11.52
C ASP A 45 -2.55 12.12 -11.07
N VAL A 46 -3.14 11.02 -10.60
CA VAL A 46 -2.38 9.89 -10.04
C VAL A 46 -2.70 8.63 -10.82
N ILE A 47 -1.69 8.15 -11.54
CA ILE A 47 -1.73 6.83 -12.17
C ILE A 47 -1.29 5.80 -11.13
N TRP A 48 -2.17 4.85 -10.85
CA TRP A 48 -1.94 3.79 -9.89
C TRP A 48 -1.34 2.56 -10.57
N HIS A 49 -0.27 2.02 -9.98
CA HIS A 49 0.28 0.72 -10.37
C HIS A 49 0.31 -0.26 -9.18
N PRO A 50 0.45 -1.57 -9.43
CA PRO A 50 0.25 -2.56 -8.38
C PRO A 50 1.24 -2.41 -7.23
N ALA A 51 0.79 -2.76 -6.03
CA ALA A 51 1.48 -2.62 -4.76
C ALA A 51 2.89 -3.21 -4.77
N GLY A 52 3.75 -2.68 -3.89
CA GLY A 52 5.06 -3.26 -3.58
C GLY A 52 5.25 -3.33 -2.07
N ASP A 53 6.50 -3.20 -1.62
CA ASP A 53 6.75 -2.89 -0.21
C ASP A 53 6.39 -1.42 0.02
N GLY A 54 5.17 -1.19 0.50
CA GLY A 54 4.63 0.14 0.81
C GLY A 54 5.35 0.86 1.95
N TRP A 55 6.43 0.30 2.49
CA TRP A 55 7.29 0.96 3.46
C TRP A 55 8.64 1.39 2.89
N ALA A 56 9.05 0.84 1.74
CA ALA A 56 10.33 1.14 1.11
C ALA A 56 10.41 2.57 0.53
N ASP A 57 9.26 3.25 0.40
CA ASP A 57 9.14 4.52 -0.33
C ASP A 57 8.20 5.48 0.40
N LEU A 58 8.24 5.42 1.72
CA LEU A 58 7.56 6.39 2.55
C LEU A 58 8.20 7.78 2.36
N PRO A 59 7.41 8.87 2.39
CA PRO A 59 7.94 10.21 2.29
C PRO A 59 8.93 10.55 3.41
N ASP A 60 9.94 11.37 3.08
CA ASP A 60 10.92 11.88 4.04
C ASP A 60 10.59 13.33 4.48
N VAL A 61 11.36 13.88 5.42
CA VAL A 61 11.19 15.23 5.98
C VAL A 61 11.19 16.32 4.89
N VAL A 62 11.96 16.13 3.82
CA VAL A 62 12.03 17.04 2.66
C VAL A 62 10.69 17.09 1.92
N ASP A 63 9.97 15.97 1.84
CA ASP A 63 8.65 15.90 1.20
C ASP A 63 7.58 16.66 1.99
N LEU A 64 7.85 17.02 3.24
CA LEU A 64 6.93 17.78 4.09
C LEU A 64 7.13 19.29 3.98
N HIS A 65 7.96 19.75 3.04
CA HIS A 65 8.12 21.17 2.76
C HIS A 65 6.79 21.79 2.30
N GLY A 66 6.49 23.00 2.77
CA GLY A 66 5.25 23.73 2.46
C GLY A 66 4.04 23.39 3.35
N MET A 67 4.09 22.31 4.14
CA MET A 67 3.01 22.00 5.09
C MET A 67 3.00 22.93 6.30
N SER A 68 1.80 23.18 6.84
CA SER A 68 1.68 23.86 8.13
C SER A 68 2.34 23.04 9.26
N PHE A 69 2.85 23.72 10.30
CA PHE A 69 3.51 23.06 11.43
C PHE A 69 2.65 21.94 12.09
N PRO A 70 1.33 22.12 12.32
CA PRO A 70 0.48 21.06 12.84
C PRO A 70 0.36 19.84 11.90
N GLN A 71 0.21 20.06 10.59
CA GLN A 71 0.16 18.98 9.60
C GLN A 71 1.49 18.24 9.56
N LYS A 72 2.62 18.95 9.46
CA LYS A 72 3.96 18.35 9.45
C LYS A 72 4.19 17.47 10.67
N THR A 73 3.83 17.95 11.87
CA THR A 73 3.95 17.16 13.10
C THR A 73 3.11 15.88 13.07
N ARG A 74 1.88 15.94 12.54
CA ARG A 74 0.99 14.78 12.42
C ARG A 74 1.49 13.78 11.38
N MET A 75 2.00 14.26 10.25
CA MET A 75 2.59 13.42 9.22
C MET A 75 3.83 12.70 9.76
N LEU A 76 4.74 13.41 10.45
CA LEU A 76 5.90 12.79 11.08
C LEU A 76 5.53 11.68 12.09
N ARG A 77 4.47 11.87 12.89
CA ARG A 77 3.98 10.82 13.80
C ARG A 77 3.42 9.61 13.06
N LEU A 78 2.74 9.83 11.94
CA LEU A 78 2.24 8.75 11.09
C LEU A 78 3.42 7.99 10.49
N LEU A 79 4.35 8.69 9.85
CA LEU A 79 5.56 8.11 9.24
C LEU A 79 6.37 7.33 10.27
N ALA A 80 6.58 7.86 11.47
CA ALA A 80 7.24 7.14 12.57
C ALA A 80 6.52 5.83 12.96
N SER A 81 5.18 5.81 12.89
CA SER A 81 4.40 4.58 13.13
C SER A 81 4.54 3.59 11.97
N LEU A 82 4.62 4.09 10.73
CA LEU A 82 4.76 3.26 9.53
C LEU A 82 6.17 2.66 9.43
N HIS A 83 7.23 3.44 9.67
CA HIS A 83 8.63 2.98 9.68
C HIS A 83 8.96 2.02 10.83
N HIS A 84 8.06 1.84 11.80
CA HIS A 84 8.36 1.00 12.95
C HIS A 84 8.51 -0.48 12.52
N PRO A 85 9.58 -1.18 12.95
CA PRO A 85 9.83 -2.59 12.54
C PRO A 85 8.69 -3.54 12.91
N TRP A 86 7.99 -3.25 14.01
CA TRP A 86 6.78 -3.96 14.40
C TRP A 86 5.55 -3.42 13.63
N PRO A 87 4.95 -4.20 12.72
CA PRO A 87 3.87 -3.75 11.82
C PRO A 87 2.57 -3.36 12.53
N LEU A 88 2.41 -3.77 13.79
CA LEU A 88 1.25 -3.47 14.63
C LEU A 88 1.57 -2.40 15.71
N HIS A 89 2.63 -1.62 15.52
CA HIS A 89 2.99 -0.53 16.43
C HIS A 89 2.16 0.74 16.16
N GLY A 90 2.15 1.64 17.14
CA GLY A 90 1.53 2.95 17.03
C GLY A 90 0.04 2.98 17.32
N SER A 91 -0.54 4.16 17.16
CA SER A 91 -1.97 4.40 17.41
C SER A 91 -2.84 3.50 16.52
N TRP A 92 -4.06 3.18 16.99
CA TRP A 92 -5.01 2.42 16.17
C TRP A 92 -5.30 3.14 14.83
N CYS A 93 -5.30 4.47 14.81
CA CYS A 93 -5.50 5.26 13.59
C CYS A 93 -4.41 5.00 12.55
N ALA A 94 -3.14 5.11 12.95
CA ALA A 94 -2.00 4.87 12.07
C ALA A 94 -2.00 3.44 11.54
N ARG A 95 -2.32 2.47 12.40
CA ARG A 95 -2.47 1.06 11.99
C ARG A 95 -3.62 0.85 11.01
N ALA A 96 -4.73 1.58 11.16
CA ALA A 96 -5.86 1.48 10.25
C ALA A 96 -5.53 2.07 8.87
N ILE A 97 -4.79 3.18 8.82
CA ILE A 97 -4.26 3.76 7.58
C ILE A 97 -3.34 2.75 6.89
N SER A 98 -2.38 2.19 7.63
CA SER A 98 -1.47 1.14 7.16
C SER A 98 -2.21 -0.07 6.58
N ALA A 99 -3.19 -0.60 7.32
CA ALA A 99 -4.02 -1.72 6.90
C ALA A 99 -4.85 -1.42 5.65
N ALA A 100 -5.46 -0.23 5.57
CA ALA A 100 -6.25 0.18 4.40
C ALA A 100 -5.34 0.36 3.18
N GLY A 101 -4.15 0.92 3.38
CA GLY A 101 -3.10 1.07 2.38
C GLY A 101 -2.63 -0.26 1.82
N ALA A 102 -2.22 -1.17 2.69
CA ALA A 102 -1.77 -2.51 2.36
C ALA A 102 -2.83 -3.35 1.62
N LEU A 103 -4.13 -3.04 1.79
CA LEU A 103 -5.21 -3.72 1.07
C LEU A 103 -5.67 -2.98 -0.19
N GLY A 104 -5.03 -1.87 -0.57
CA GLY A 104 -5.44 -1.06 -1.71
C GLY A 104 -6.83 -0.46 -1.57
N MET A 105 -7.31 -0.24 -0.34
CA MET A 105 -8.63 0.35 -0.07
C MET A 105 -8.58 1.87 -0.22
N HIS A 106 -8.32 2.36 -1.43
CA HIS A 106 -8.03 3.77 -1.73
C HIS A 106 -9.02 4.77 -1.09
N PRO A 107 -10.37 4.63 -1.23
CA PRO A 107 -11.30 5.57 -0.60
C PRO A 107 -11.21 5.60 0.93
N LEU A 108 -11.03 4.43 1.55
CA LEU A 108 -10.92 4.31 3.00
C LEU A 108 -9.58 4.88 3.49
N SER A 109 -8.47 4.55 2.82
CA SER A 109 -7.15 5.06 3.17
C SER A 109 -7.12 6.59 3.13
N ASN A 110 -7.62 7.19 2.04
CA ASN A 110 -7.70 8.65 1.93
C ASN A 110 -8.60 9.29 2.98
N SER A 111 -9.75 8.67 3.28
CA SER A 111 -10.63 9.17 4.35
C SER A 111 -9.93 9.16 5.71
N LEU A 112 -9.19 8.08 6.01
CA LEU A 112 -8.45 7.95 7.26
C LEU A 112 -7.26 8.92 7.34
N LEU A 113 -6.52 9.12 6.24
CA LEU A 113 -5.45 10.12 6.14
C LEU A 113 -6.00 11.53 6.36
N ASN A 114 -7.08 11.90 5.66
CA ASN A 114 -7.71 13.21 5.83
C ASN A 114 -8.16 13.46 7.27
N VAL A 115 -8.78 12.47 7.90
CA VAL A 115 -9.24 12.58 9.29
C VAL A 115 -8.08 12.60 10.27
N TRP A 116 -7.02 11.83 10.02
CA TRP A 116 -5.77 11.91 10.80
C TRP A 116 -5.15 13.31 10.74
N MET A 117 -5.08 13.88 9.53
CA MET A 117 -4.48 15.21 9.30
C MET A 117 -5.34 16.36 9.82
N ASN A 118 -6.66 16.18 9.93
CA ASN A 118 -7.60 17.21 10.40
C ASN A 118 -8.14 16.99 11.83
N GLN A 119 -7.80 15.86 12.47
CA GLN A 119 -8.23 15.46 13.82
C GLN A 119 -9.75 15.45 14.07
N ARG A 120 -10.56 15.27 13.03
CA ARG A 120 -12.03 15.17 13.14
C ARG A 120 -12.47 13.77 12.79
N TRP A 121 -12.70 12.92 13.80
CA TRP A 121 -13.05 11.50 13.62
C TRP A 121 -14.57 11.27 13.62
N PRO A 122 -15.18 10.95 12.47
CA PRO A 122 -16.59 10.57 12.44
C PRO A 122 -16.78 9.17 13.04
N PRO A 123 -17.82 8.92 13.86
CA PRO A 123 -18.04 7.62 14.50
C PRO A 123 -18.12 6.44 13.52
N LEU A 124 -18.73 6.65 12.35
CA LEU A 124 -18.84 5.63 11.31
C LEU A 124 -17.46 5.22 10.75
N LEU A 125 -16.57 6.20 10.53
CA LEU A 125 -15.24 5.94 10.00
C LEU A 125 -14.37 5.24 11.05
N GLU A 126 -14.48 5.62 12.32
CA GLU A 126 -13.84 4.91 13.43
C GLU A 126 -14.30 3.45 13.52
N GLY A 127 -15.61 3.19 13.43
CA GLY A 127 -16.15 1.84 13.42
C GLY A 127 -15.59 0.98 12.28
N ARG A 128 -15.51 1.55 11.06
CA ARG A 128 -14.91 0.90 9.89
C ARG A 128 -13.42 0.60 10.11
N ALA A 129 -12.66 1.57 10.63
CA ALA A 129 -11.25 1.40 10.93
C ALA A 129 -11.00 0.28 11.96
N ARG A 130 -11.77 0.26 13.05
CA ARG A 130 -11.66 -0.80 14.08
C ARG A 130 -12.05 -2.18 13.54
N SER A 131 -13.06 -2.25 12.68
CA SER A 131 -13.44 -3.50 12.00
C SER A 131 -12.32 -4.01 11.10
N LEU A 132 -11.73 -3.12 10.29
CA LEU A 132 -10.60 -3.43 9.43
C LEU A 132 -9.40 -3.96 10.23
N LEU A 133 -9.05 -3.29 11.33
CA LEU A 133 -7.96 -3.72 12.20
C LEU A 133 -8.17 -5.12 12.77
N ARG A 134 -9.39 -5.44 13.22
CA ARG A 134 -9.71 -6.79 13.73
C ARG A 134 -9.54 -7.85 12.64
N MET A 135 -10.04 -7.57 11.43
CA MET A 135 -9.87 -8.47 10.28
C MET A 135 -8.39 -8.68 9.94
N VAL A 136 -7.60 -7.60 9.82
CA VAL A 136 -6.17 -7.70 9.50
C VAL A 136 -5.41 -8.41 10.60
N GLN A 137 -5.66 -8.10 11.87
CA GLN A 137 -5.03 -8.78 13.00
C GLN A 137 -5.33 -10.30 13.01
N HIS A 138 -6.56 -10.69 12.69
CA HIS A 138 -6.92 -12.10 12.57
C HIS A 138 -6.14 -12.78 11.45
N ARG A 139 -6.13 -12.19 10.25
CA ARG A 139 -5.38 -12.70 9.09
C ARG A 139 -3.87 -12.83 9.39
N LEU A 140 -3.25 -11.79 9.93
CA LEU A 140 -1.83 -11.79 10.31
C LEU A 140 -1.49 -12.75 11.45
N THR A 141 -2.48 -13.24 12.21
CA THR A 141 -2.25 -14.23 13.27
C THR A 141 -2.30 -15.63 12.69
N ASN A 142 -3.19 -15.87 11.73
CA ASN A 142 -3.29 -17.14 11.01
C ASN A 142 -2.08 -17.43 10.11
N THR A 143 -1.27 -16.41 9.81
CA THR A 143 -0.01 -16.56 9.09
C THR A 143 1.11 -17.06 9.99
N LEU A 144 0.93 -17.04 11.32
CA LEU A 144 1.94 -17.42 12.29
C LEU A 144 1.92 -18.92 12.61
N VAL A 145 1.89 -19.74 11.57
CA VAL A 145 1.83 -21.20 11.64
C VAL A 145 3.05 -21.77 10.91
N ARG A 146 3.89 -22.55 11.61
CA ARG A 146 5.20 -23.01 11.07
C ARG A 146 5.06 -23.88 9.83
N GLU A 147 3.93 -24.58 9.72
CA GLU A 147 3.54 -25.46 8.62
C GLU A 147 3.36 -24.72 7.28
N ARG A 148 3.28 -23.38 7.31
CA ARG A 148 3.31 -22.55 6.09
C ARG A 148 4.71 -22.43 5.49
N LEU A 149 5.76 -22.80 6.23
CA LEU A 149 7.10 -22.89 5.68
C LEU A 149 7.20 -24.20 4.88
N SER A 150 7.39 -24.04 3.57
CA SER A 150 7.62 -25.15 2.65
C SER A 150 8.98 -25.83 2.91
N PRO A 151 9.16 -27.09 2.45
CA PRO A 151 10.44 -27.80 2.58
C PRO A 151 11.62 -27.08 1.92
N ASP A 152 11.39 -26.29 0.86
CA ASP A 152 12.39 -25.45 0.19
C ASP A 152 12.65 -24.11 0.91
N GLY A 153 12.06 -23.91 2.09
CA GLY A 153 12.31 -22.73 2.94
C GLY A 153 11.51 -21.49 2.55
N ARG A 154 10.56 -21.60 1.62
CA ARG A 154 9.67 -20.49 1.25
C ARG A 154 8.45 -20.42 2.16
N LEU A 155 8.05 -19.22 2.53
CA LEU A 155 6.83 -19.00 3.31
C LEU A 155 5.61 -18.88 2.38
N TRP A 156 4.62 -19.74 2.58
CA TRP A 156 3.41 -19.77 1.76
C TRP A 156 2.25 -19.00 2.40
N LEU A 157 1.93 -17.85 1.79
CA LEU A 157 0.87 -16.90 2.17
C LEU A 157 -0.09 -16.63 1.00
N GLY A 158 -0.33 -17.63 0.14
CA GLY A 158 -1.18 -17.48 -1.07
C GLY A 158 -2.61 -17.01 -0.77
N ASP A 159 -3.09 -17.26 0.44
CA ASP A 159 -4.40 -16.81 0.97
C ASP A 159 -4.41 -15.34 1.43
N LEU A 160 -3.25 -14.68 1.49
CA LEU A 160 -3.13 -13.25 1.75
C LEU A 160 -3.03 -12.43 0.46
N PRO A 161 -3.72 -11.28 0.39
CA PRO A 161 -3.45 -10.26 -0.62
C PRO A 161 -1.99 -9.79 -0.56
N GLY A 162 -1.44 -9.47 -1.73
CA GLY A 162 -0.02 -9.12 -1.88
C GLY A 162 0.44 -8.01 -0.95
N GLY A 163 -0.31 -6.92 -0.83
CA GLY A 163 0.09 -5.81 0.04
C GLY A 163 0.07 -6.14 1.55
N LEU A 164 -0.55 -7.24 1.99
CA LEU A 164 -0.42 -7.72 3.38
C LEU A 164 0.80 -8.62 3.61
N ALA A 165 1.44 -9.14 2.55
CA ALA A 165 2.59 -10.02 2.68
C ALA A 165 3.77 -9.37 3.43
N PRO A 166 4.13 -8.09 3.22
CA PRO A 166 5.17 -7.44 4.02
C PRO A 166 4.86 -7.39 5.52
N LEU A 167 3.61 -7.12 5.90
CA LEU A 167 3.18 -7.09 7.31
C LEU A 167 3.29 -8.47 7.96
N ALA A 168 2.84 -9.51 7.26
CA ALA A 168 2.92 -10.89 7.74
C ALA A 168 4.37 -11.35 7.87
N THR A 169 5.20 -11.02 6.90
CA THR A 169 6.61 -11.43 6.85
C THR A 169 7.44 -10.75 7.92
N ARG A 170 7.31 -9.43 8.12
CA ARG A 170 7.98 -8.73 9.24
C ARG A 170 7.61 -9.32 10.60
N ARG A 171 6.33 -9.66 10.78
CA ARG A 171 5.87 -10.32 12.00
C ARG A 171 6.47 -11.72 12.16
N TRP A 172 6.58 -12.49 11.07
CA TRP A 172 7.23 -13.80 11.03
C TRP A 172 8.71 -13.70 11.41
N LEU A 173 9.46 -12.81 10.74
CA LEU A 173 10.89 -12.59 10.96
C LEU A 173 11.18 -12.15 12.40
N TRP A 174 10.33 -11.28 12.95
CA TRP A 174 10.44 -10.87 14.34
C TRP A 174 10.25 -12.03 15.33
N LEU A 175 9.32 -12.95 15.05
CA LEU A 175 8.98 -14.05 15.95
C LEU A 175 9.95 -15.23 15.89
N TRP A 176 10.38 -15.62 14.69
CA TRP A 176 11.10 -16.88 14.53
C TRP A 176 12.57 -16.71 14.21
N LYS A 177 12.94 -15.86 13.24
CA LYS A 177 14.33 -15.61 12.86
C LYS A 177 14.46 -14.38 11.94
N ARG A 178 15.54 -13.63 12.10
CA ARG A 178 15.96 -12.57 11.17
C ARG A 178 16.90 -13.13 10.10
N GLU A 179 16.37 -13.96 9.22
CA GLU A 179 17.07 -14.47 8.03
C GLU A 179 16.28 -14.02 6.78
N PRO A 180 16.94 -13.78 5.63
CA PRO A 180 16.22 -13.49 4.39
C PRO A 180 15.20 -14.59 4.05
N LEU A 181 14.04 -14.20 3.53
CA LEU A 181 12.92 -15.09 3.32
C LEU A 181 12.26 -14.86 1.96
N GLU A 182 12.05 -15.95 1.22
CA GLU A 182 11.19 -15.96 0.05
C GLU A 182 9.75 -16.21 0.47
N VAL A 183 8.83 -15.40 -0.05
CA VAL A 183 7.42 -15.45 0.34
C VAL A 183 6.55 -15.51 -0.90
N LEU A 184 5.63 -16.46 -0.93
CA LEU A 184 4.58 -16.53 -1.95
C LEU A 184 3.30 -15.93 -1.38
N SER A 185 2.72 -14.95 -2.05
CA SER A 185 1.42 -14.38 -1.67
C SER A 185 0.45 -14.37 -2.84
N GLY A 186 -0.81 -14.06 -2.58
CA GLY A 186 -1.71 -13.59 -3.62
C GLY A 186 -1.26 -12.23 -4.17
N GLY A 187 -1.91 -11.79 -5.25
CA GLY A 187 -1.71 -10.49 -5.84
C GLY A 187 -2.59 -9.41 -5.21
N ASP A 188 -2.73 -8.29 -5.91
CA ASP A 188 -3.67 -7.23 -5.57
C ASP A 188 -4.73 -7.06 -6.67
N ARG A 189 -5.51 -5.98 -6.59
CA ARG A 189 -6.56 -5.70 -7.59
C ARG A 189 -6.03 -5.28 -8.96
N LEU A 190 -4.81 -4.74 -9.04
CA LEU A 190 -4.22 -4.25 -10.29
C LEU A 190 -3.32 -5.29 -10.97
N ALA A 191 -2.73 -6.21 -10.19
CA ALA A 191 -2.02 -7.38 -10.68
C ALA A 191 -2.43 -8.61 -9.86
N PRO A 192 -3.57 -9.24 -10.20
CA PRO A 192 -4.01 -10.47 -9.55
C PRO A 192 -3.06 -11.64 -9.88
N GLY A 193 -3.18 -12.72 -9.10
CA GLY A 193 -2.38 -13.94 -9.28
C GLY A 193 -1.48 -14.23 -8.09
N THR A 194 -0.33 -14.83 -8.31
CA THR A 194 0.65 -15.18 -7.26
C THR A 194 1.88 -14.29 -7.38
N TRP A 195 2.29 -13.69 -6.27
CA TRP A 195 3.50 -12.86 -6.22
C TRP A 195 4.58 -13.59 -5.43
N LEU A 196 5.79 -13.61 -5.97
CA LEU A 196 6.99 -14.05 -5.26
C LEU A 196 7.72 -12.80 -4.75
N TRP A 197 7.98 -12.81 -3.46
CA TRP A 197 8.72 -11.76 -2.77
C TRP A 197 10.05 -12.29 -2.28
N GLN A 198 11.04 -11.40 -2.24
CA GLN A 198 12.26 -11.58 -1.49
C GLN A 198 12.33 -10.54 -0.38
N PHE A 199 12.47 -11.01 0.85
CA PHE A 199 12.64 -10.18 2.03
C PHE A 199 14.05 -10.34 2.59
N ASP A 200 14.65 -9.22 3.02
CA ASP A 200 15.88 -9.24 3.81
C ASP A 200 15.59 -9.57 5.29
N ALA A 201 16.66 -9.65 6.11
CA ALA A 201 16.56 -9.96 7.53
C ALA A 201 15.84 -8.87 8.36
N ASP A 202 15.77 -7.65 7.84
CA ASP A 202 15.05 -6.52 8.44
C ASP A 202 13.57 -6.48 8.02
N GLY A 203 13.20 -7.33 7.05
CA GLY A 203 11.86 -7.48 6.52
C GLY A 203 11.49 -6.41 5.49
N HIS A 204 12.47 -5.78 4.85
CA HIS A 204 12.24 -5.05 3.61
C HIS A 204 12.08 -6.03 2.46
N GLY A 205 10.99 -5.87 1.70
CA GLY A 205 10.59 -6.77 0.65
C GLY A 205 10.67 -6.14 -0.73
N SER A 206 10.91 -6.97 -1.73
CA SER A 206 10.64 -6.61 -3.12
C SER A 206 9.93 -7.75 -3.83
N VAL A 207 9.01 -7.41 -4.72
CA VAL A 207 8.36 -8.40 -5.59
C VAL A 207 9.34 -8.73 -6.71
N VAL A 208 9.78 -9.98 -6.78
CA VAL A 208 10.72 -10.46 -7.82
C VAL A 208 9.98 -11.09 -9.00
N GLU A 209 8.77 -11.62 -8.77
CA GLU A 209 7.98 -12.25 -9.82
C GLU A 209 6.48 -12.05 -9.56
N ARG A 210 5.71 -11.83 -10.62
CA ARG A 210 4.24 -11.84 -10.60
C ARG A 210 3.73 -12.83 -11.63
N ARG A 211 3.07 -13.88 -11.17
CA ARG A 211 2.44 -14.89 -12.02
C ARG A 211 0.94 -14.58 -12.12
N PRO A 212 0.38 -14.40 -13.32
CA PRO A 212 -1.06 -14.19 -13.47
C PRO A 212 -1.83 -15.44 -13.00
N PRO A 213 -3.13 -15.31 -12.67
CA PRO A 213 -3.94 -16.41 -12.15
C PRO A 213 -3.92 -17.65 -13.05
N ASP A 214 -3.89 -17.43 -14.37
CA ASP A 214 -3.97 -18.48 -15.39
C ASP A 214 -2.61 -19.13 -15.72
N ALA A 215 -1.51 -18.63 -15.14
CA ALA A 215 -0.18 -19.23 -15.25
C ALA A 215 0.09 -20.28 -14.16
N ALA A 216 -0.86 -20.51 -13.26
CA ALA A 216 -0.81 -21.63 -12.33
C ALA A 216 -1.14 -22.92 -13.10
N GLY A 217 -0.11 -23.55 -13.66
CA GLY A 217 -0.16 -24.98 -13.98
C GLY A 217 -0.24 -25.78 -12.69
N ILE A 218 -1.45 -25.91 -12.16
CA ILE A 218 -1.89 -27.00 -11.27
C ILE A 218 -3.04 -27.70 -12.01
#